data_AF-A0A143HKE2-F1
#
_entry.id   AF-A0A143HKE2-F1
#
_cell.length_a   1.000
_cell.length_b   1.000
_cell.length_c   1.000
_cell.angle_alpha   90.00
_cell.angle_beta   90.00
_cell.angle_gamma   90.00
#
_symmetry.space_group_name_H-M   'P 1'
#
loop_
_entity.id
_entity.type
_entity.pdbx_description
1 polymer ?
#
loop_
_entity_poly.entity_id
_entity_poly.type
_entity_poly.pdbx_seq_one_letter_code
_entity_poly.pdbx_strand_id
1 'polypeptide(L)'
;MRKAFAFRIPNFVLSAIAGGLLTLSFAPYGYWPCGLGSLSLLAWLYLRASGGRQLSGRRSLWLAFCFGLGLFGSGGSWVYVSITEFGNSSVLLGTALTGAFVSIMALLLALPFYFLGHFTGRGLSFALAFPALWFVSEWLRSWIFTGFPWLYAGYGQIETWLSGWAPVLSVYGMGLLLALSAAVIALAAAGRLALRANPAGQGASVLLVVAALLPWPIGALLAQVEWTQPEGDTITVGLVQANIPQEKKWLPEFRGETIRRYQDGSRALSEQGVDVIVWPEAALPVLYSHAPNLMQALQRNAEQTRTDLIAGILYDRREPGRRVVHNSATVFGRNPGIYHKRHLVPFGEYVPLEDWLRGTIEFFNLPTSFIQPGPEEQQPLNAGGTSWAPLICYEIVYPRMVADSALSAQVLLTISNDAWFGDSIGPLQHMQIAQMRALETGRYLVRSTNTGVTAIVDPRGRIVHRLPQFERANLTGEVRAMRGATPFMLTGITPVFALALPMLVAASLFRRRRPAAAKAPLAGEISD
;
A
#
# COMPACT_ATOMS: atom_id res chain seq x y z
N MET A 1 19.82 42.43 28.93
CA MET A 1 19.93 40.96 28.94
C MET A 1 18.56 40.33 28.62
N ARG A 2 18.27 40.04 27.35
CA ARG A 2 17.02 39.36 26.94
C ARG A 2 17.22 37.84 27.03
N LYS A 3 16.71 37.22 28.10
CA LYS A 3 16.45 35.77 28.11
C LYS A 3 15.25 35.54 27.19
N ALA A 4 15.49 35.23 25.92
CA ALA A 4 14.45 34.72 25.06
C ALA A 4 13.96 33.38 25.64
N PHE A 5 12.73 33.36 26.13
CA PHE A 5 11.98 32.15 26.45
C PHE A 5 11.74 31.40 25.13
N ALA A 6 12.76 30.71 24.62
CA ALA A 6 12.61 29.84 23.47
C ALA A 6 11.78 28.63 23.92
N PHE A 7 10.50 28.60 23.56
CA PHE A 7 9.63 27.45 23.72
C PHE A 7 10.30 26.25 23.05
N ARG A 8 10.92 25.35 23.83
CA ARG A 8 11.54 24.14 23.30
C ARG A 8 10.47 23.07 23.16
N ILE A 9 9.97 22.88 21.94
CA ILE A 9 9.05 21.79 21.62
C ILE A 9 9.73 20.44 21.98
N PRO A 10 9.09 19.57 22.80
CA PRO A 10 9.65 18.27 23.14
C PRO A 10 9.90 17.41 21.90
N ASN A 11 10.99 16.64 21.89
CA ASN A 11 11.35 15.78 20.74
C ASN A 11 10.23 14.80 20.34
N PHE A 12 9.41 14.33 21.29
CA PHE A 12 8.30 13.41 21.01
C PHE A 12 7.17 14.10 20.23
N VAL A 13 6.88 15.37 20.53
CA VAL A 13 5.91 16.19 19.77
C VAL A 13 6.44 16.44 18.35
N LEU A 14 7.71 16.79 18.22
CA LEU A 14 8.35 16.92 16.89
C LEU A 14 8.33 15.60 16.11
N SER A 15 8.46 14.46 16.80
CA SER A 15 8.37 13.14 16.17
C SER A 15 6.97 12.88 15.62
N ALA A 16 5.92 13.22 16.37
CA ALA A 16 4.55 13.13 15.88
C ALA A 16 4.28 14.07 14.68
N ILE A 17 4.80 15.30 14.73
CA ILE A 17 4.71 16.22 13.59
C ILE A 17 5.45 15.65 12.37
N ALA A 18 6.62 15.06 12.56
CA ALA A 18 7.34 14.38 11.49
C ALA A 18 6.51 13.23 10.89
N GLY A 19 5.85 12.43 11.73
CA GLY A 19 4.93 11.39 11.27
C GLY A 19 3.79 11.94 10.41
N GLY A 20 3.14 13.01 10.89
CA GLY A 20 2.08 13.67 10.13
C GLY A 20 2.55 14.30 8.82
N LEU A 21 3.80 14.74 8.75
CA LEU A 21 4.40 15.26 7.52
C LEU A 21 4.50 14.19 6.42
N LEU A 22 4.72 12.91 6.78
CA LEU A 22 4.75 11.83 5.78
C LEU A 22 3.40 11.66 5.08
N THR A 23 2.29 11.92 5.78
CA THR A 23 0.94 11.86 5.21
C THR A 23 0.78 12.79 4.00
N LEU A 24 1.43 13.96 4.02
CA LEU A 24 1.39 14.93 2.93
C LEU A 24 2.11 14.45 1.65
N SER A 25 2.92 13.39 1.74
CA SER A 25 3.52 12.78 0.54
C SER A 25 2.58 11.85 -0.21
N PHE A 26 1.50 11.39 0.44
CA PHE A 26 0.53 10.50 -0.18
C PHE A 26 -0.57 11.27 -0.90
N ALA A 27 -1.37 10.55 -1.69
CA ALA A 27 -2.61 11.09 -2.21
C ALA A 27 -3.54 11.51 -1.05
N PRO A 28 -4.32 12.59 -1.21
CA PRO A 28 -4.44 13.44 -2.41
C PRO A 28 -3.39 14.54 -2.55
N TYR A 29 -2.49 14.70 -1.58
CA TYR A 29 -1.62 15.87 -1.48
C TYR A 29 -0.43 15.83 -2.46
N GLY A 30 0.23 14.67 -2.57
CA GLY A 30 1.30 14.45 -3.55
C GLY A 30 2.60 15.25 -3.32
N TYR A 31 2.80 15.85 -2.13
CA TYR A 31 4.01 16.59 -1.82
C TYR A 31 5.16 15.64 -1.47
N TRP A 32 5.74 15.00 -2.49
CA TRP A 32 6.81 14.01 -2.34
C TRP A 32 8.00 14.47 -1.44
N PRO A 33 8.42 15.76 -1.40
CA PRO A 33 9.50 16.19 -0.52
C PRO A 33 9.15 16.05 0.97
N CYS A 34 7.86 16.09 1.32
CA CYS A 34 7.41 15.88 2.69
C CYS A 34 7.74 14.46 3.18
N GLY A 35 7.77 13.46 2.30
CA GLY A 35 8.18 12.09 2.65
C GLY A 35 9.66 12.02 3.05
N LEU A 36 10.53 12.61 2.22
CA LEU A 36 11.96 12.70 2.53
C LEU A 36 12.21 13.55 3.78
N GLY A 37 11.54 14.70 3.90
CA GLY A 37 11.64 15.61 5.04
C GLY A 37 11.17 14.98 6.35
N SER A 38 10.08 14.22 6.31
CA SER A 38 9.54 13.48 7.46
C SER A 38 10.56 12.47 8.01
N LEU A 39 11.06 11.58 7.14
CA LEU A 39 12.07 10.58 7.51
C LEU A 39 13.36 11.23 7.99
N SER A 40 13.78 12.32 7.33
CA SER A 40 14.99 13.07 7.71
C SER A 40 14.84 13.71 9.08
N LEU A 41 13.66 14.26 9.40
CA LEU A 41 13.37 14.83 10.71
C LEU A 41 13.36 13.75 11.79
N LEU A 42 12.73 12.59 11.55
CA LEU A 42 12.79 11.45 12.48
C LEU A 42 14.24 10.99 12.72
N ALA A 43 15.01 10.79 11.65
CA ALA A 43 16.41 10.39 11.73
C ALA A 43 17.26 11.42 12.50
N TRP A 44 17.04 12.71 12.26
CA TRP A 44 17.71 13.78 12.98
C TRP A 44 17.33 13.83 14.46
N LEU A 45 16.06 13.60 14.80
CA LEU A 45 15.60 13.52 16.20
C LEU A 45 16.29 12.38 16.96
N TYR A 46 16.53 11.24 16.32
CA TYR A 46 17.34 10.16 16.90
C TYR A 46 18.77 10.61 17.20
N LEU A 47 19.43 11.23 16.23
CA LEU A 47 20.81 11.71 16.39
C LEU A 47 20.89 12.80 17.46
N ARG A 48 19.95 13.74 17.47
CA ARG A 48 19.84 14.80 18.48
C ARG A 48 19.63 14.23 19.88
N ALA A 49 18.70 13.29 20.03
CA ALA A 49 18.41 12.65 21.31
C ALA A 49 19.58 11.79 21.83
N SER A 50 20.38 11.22 20.92
CA SER A 50 21.53 10.38 21.28
C SER A 50 22.72 11.19 21.79
N GLY A 51 22.88 12.45 21.36
CA GLY A 51 24.00 13.31 21.76
C GLY A 51 25.38 12.71 21.46
N GLY A 52 25.48 11.80 20.48
CA GLY A 52 26.71 11.10 20.11
C GLY A 52 26.98 9.82 20.93
N ARG A 53 26.04 9.44 21.80
CA ARG A 53 26.09 8.19 22.58
C ARG A 53 25.03 7.22 22.09
N GLN A 54 25.02 6.01 22.64
CA GLN A 54 23.94 5.07 22.41
C GLN A 54 22.67 5.55 23.10
N LEU A 55 21.56 5.56 22.36
CA LEU A 55 20.24 5.84 22.89
C LEU A 55 19.65 4.56 23.49
N SER A 56 18.98 4.67 24.64
CA SER A 56 18.22 3.55 25.20
C SER A 56 17.16 3.06 24.19
N GLY A 57 17.02 1.74 24.04
CA GLY A 57 16.04 1.13 23.14
C GLY A 57 14.60 1.59 23.44
N ARG A 58 14.24 1.79 24.72
CA ARG A 58 12.92 2.31 25.13
C ARG A 58 12.66 3.72 24.60
N ARG A 59 13.66 4.62 24.72
CA ARG A 59 13.55 5.98 24.19
C ARG A 59 13.53 5.98 22.66
N SER A 60 14.24 5.03 22.05
CA SER A 60 14.27 4.86 20.60
C SER A 60 12.91 4.43 20.05
N LEU A 61 12.30 3.43 20.70
CA LEU A 61 10.93 2.97 20.42
C LEU A 61 9.92 4.09 20.63
N TRP A 62 10.02 4.85 21.73
CA TRP A 62 9.05 5.92 22.02
C TRP A 62 9.07 7.06 20.98
N LEU A 63 10.24 7.41 20.43
CA LEU A 63 10.31 8.37 19.31
C LEU A 63 9.58 7.84 18.06
N ALA A 64 9.82 6.58 17.67
CA ALA A 64 9.11 5.98 16.53
C ALA A 64 7.62 5.78 16.82
N PHE A 65 7.24 5.50 18.06
CA PHE A 65 5.84 5.37 18.45
C PHE A 65 5.11 6.70 18.28
N CYS A 66 5.68 7.81 18.78
CA CYS A 66 5.10 9.12 18.56
C CYS A 66 5.05 9.50 17.06
N PHE A 67 6.08 9.12 16.29
CA PHE A 67 6.05 9.27 14.84
C PHE A 67 4.90 8.48 14.21
N GLY A 68 4.72 7.22 14.60
CA GLY A 68 3.62 6.37 14.17
C GLY A 68 2.26 6.97 14.52
N LEU A 69 2.09 7.53 15.73
CA LEU A 69 0.84 8.21 16.12
C LEU A 69 0.53 9.38 15.19
N GLY A 70 1.53 10.18 14.84
CA GLY A 70 1.37 11.26 13.87
C GLY A 70 1.00 10.77 12.47
N LEU A 71 1.69 9.73 11.99
CA LEU A 71 1.45 9.13 10.68
C LEU A 71 0.05 8.52 10.58
N PHE A 72 -0.28 7.56 11.44
CA PHE A 72 -1.55 6.85 11.38
C PHE A 72 -2.72 7.71 11.86
N GLY A 73 -2.49 8.65 12.78
CA GLY A 73 -3.52 9.58 13.23
C GLY A 73 -3.92 10.60 12.15
N SER A 74 -3.01 10.99 11.26
CA SER A 74 -3.32 11.92 10.17
C SER A 74 -3.62 11.22 8.84
N GLY A 75 -2.96 10.11 8.55
CA GLY A 75 -3.03 9.41 7.27
C GLY A 75 -3.91 8.17 7.27
N GLY A 76 -4.19 7.58 8.44
CA GLY A 76 -4.98 6.35 8.58
C GLY A 76 -6.26 6.51 9.41
N SER A 77 -6.58 7.72 9.88
CA SER A 77 -7.75 7.98 10.73
C SER A 77 -9.08 7.91 9.98
N TRP A 78 -9.06 7.86 8.65
CA TRP A 78 -10.26 7.65 7.83
C TRP A 78 -11.00 6.34 8.16
N VAL A 79 -10.35 5.37 8.80
CA VAL A 79 -11.02 4.15 9.33
C VAL A 79 -12.15 4.48 10.30
N TYR A 80 -12.12 5.66 10.93
CA TYR A 80 -13.19 6.19 11.74
C TYR A 80 -14.52 6.17 11.00
N VAL A 81 -14.53 6.65 9.75
CA VAL A 81 -15.73 6.71 8.88
C VAL A 81 -16.35 5.33 8.73
N SER A 82 -15.51 4.32 8.44
CA SER A 82 -15.95 2.93 8.32
C SER A 82 -16.62 2.40 9.60
N ILE A 83 -16.05 2.75 10.76
CA ILE A 83 -16.51 2.28 12.07
C ILE A 83 -17.78 3.01 12.52
N THR A 84 -17.88 4.32 12.29
CA THR A 84 -19.03 5.12 12.78
C THR A 84 -20.19 5.14 11.81
N GLU A 85 -19.96 5.42 10.53
CA GLU A 85 -21.04 5.61 9.57
C GLU A 85 -21.65 4.27 9.12
N PHE A 86 -20.81 3.26 8.89
CA PHE A 86 -21.27 1.96 8.40
C PHE A 86 -21.30 0.87 9.48
N GLY A 87 -20.58 1.07 10.58
CA GLY A 87 -20.62 0.20 11.75
C GLY A 87 -21.69 0.52 12.79
N ASN A 88 -22.46 1.59 12.56
CA ASN A 88 -23.49 2.12 13.47
C ASN A 88 -22.99 2.31 14.92
N SER A 89 -21.71 2.65 15.10
CA SER A 89 -21.12 2.84 16.41
C SER A 89 -21.32 4.27 16.94
N SER A 90 -21.38 4.42 18.27
CA SER A 90 -21.40 5.75 18.87
C SER A 90 -20.08 6.49 18.62
N VAL A 91 -20.12 7.83 18.59
CA VAL A 91 -18.94 8.68 18.40
C VAL A 91 -17.80 8.32 19.38
N LEU A 92 -18.17 8.04 20.64
CA LEU A 92 -17.20 7.66 21.68
C LEU A 92 -16.52 6.32 21.35
N LEU A 93 -17.31 5.31 20.97
CA LEU A 93 -16.79 3.99 20.62
C LEU A 93 -15.93 4.05 19.35
N GLY A 94 -16.41 4.72 18.30
CA GLY A 94 -15.65 4.87 17.05
C GLY A 94 -14.32 5.61 17.23
N THR A 95 -14.31 6.65 18.07
CA THR A 95 -13.07 7.36 18.43
C THR A 95 -12.11 6.46 19.21
N ALA A 96 -12.62 5.69 20.18
CA ALA A 96 -11.81 4.77 20.97
C ALA A 96 -11.20 3.65 20.10
N LEU A 97 -11.98 3.03 19.23
CA LEU A 97 -11.52 1.99 18.30
C LEU A 97 -10.50 2.53 17.29
N THR A 98 -10.73 3.74 16.76
CA THR A 98 -9.78 4.40 15.87
C THR A 98 -8.48 4.72 16.60
N GLY A 99 -8.56 5.25 17.83
CA GLY A 99 -7.38 5.50 18.67
C GLY A 99 -6.59 4.24 18.99
N ALA A 100 -7.29 3.12 19.24
CA ALA A 100 -6.67 1.81 19.43
C ALA A 100 -5.96 1.34 18.15
N PHE A 101 -6.62 1.42 16.99
CA PHE A 101 -6.02 1.10 15.69
C PHE A 101 -4.74 1.92 15.43
N VAL A 102 -4.83 3.25 15.58
CA VAL A 102 -3.68 4.17 15.40
C VAL A 102 -2.54 3.79 16.34
N SER A 103 -2.84 3.46 17.60
CA SER A 103 -1.83 3.07 18.59
C SER A 103 -1.18 1.73 18.27
N ILE A 104 -1.95 0.73 17.85
CA ILE A 104 -1.42 -0.58 17.46
C ILE A 104 -0.53 -0.44 16.22
N MET A 105 -0.96 0.29 15.20
CA MET A 105 -0.16 0.52 13.99
C MET A 105 1.11 1.32 14.30
N ALA A 106 1.02 2.35 15.14
CA ALA A 106 2.17 3.11 15.60
C ALA A 106 3.18 2.23 16.35
N LEU A 107 2.70 1.30 17.18
CA LEU A 107 3.53 0.35 17.89
C LEU A 107 4.23 -0.61 16.93
N LEU A 108 3.50 -1.24 16.00
CA LEU A 108 4.09 -2.13 14.99
C LEU A 108 5.18 -1.43 14.17
N LEU A 109 4.94 -0.17 13.79
CA LEU A 109 5.95 0.65 13.13
C LEU A 109 7.20 0.82 14.00
N ALA A 110 7.01 1.07 15.29
CA ALA A 110 8.06 1.39 16.24
C ALA A 110 8.89 0.20 16.74
N LEU A 111 8.37 -1.03 16.68
CA LEU A 111 9.04 -2.22 17.23
C LEU A 111 10.48 -2.40 16.72
N PRO A 112 10.78 -2.35 15.41
CA PRO A 112 12.16 -2.49 14.93
C PRO A 112 13.08 -1.36 15.42
N PHE A 113 12.54 -0.16 15.63
CA PHE A 113 13.28 1.00 16.09
C PHE A 113 13.74 0.90 17.55
N TYR A 114 13.25 -0.08 18.33
CA TYR A 114 13.85 -0.44 19.62
C TYR A 114 15.36 -0.73 19.46
N PHE A 115 15.73 -1.43 18.39
CA PHE A 115 17.12 -1.82 18.15
C PHE A 115 17.98 -0.67 17.63
N LEU A 116 17.39 0.34 16.98
CA LEU A 116 18.10 1.48 16.39
C LEU A 116 18.99 2.21 17.42
N GLY A 117 18.54 2.26 18.68
CA GLY A 117 19.27 2.93 19.77
C GLY A 117 20.73 2.49 19.90
N HIS A 118 21.01 1.20 19.65
CA HIS A 118 22.36 0.63 19.70
C HIS A 118 23.31 1.17 18.61
N PHE A 119 22.79 1.73 17.52
CA PHE A 119 23.56 2.20 16.37
C PHE A 119 23.72 3.73 16.34
N THR A 120 22.97 4.47 17.16
CA THR A 120 22.97 5.95 17.22
C THR A 120 24.27 6.60 17.71
N GLY A 121 25.19 5.83 18.29
CA GLY A 121 26.48 6.31 18.76
C GLY A 121 27.51 6.57 17.65
N ARG A 122 27.27 6.10 16.42
CA ARG A 122 28.19 6.31 15.29
C ARG A 122 27.42 6.61 14.00
N GLY A 123 27.88 7.59 13.24
CA GLY A 123 27.21 8.04 12.01
C GLY A 123 27.00 6.93 10.98
N LEU A 124 28.07 6.23 10.58
CA LEU A 124 27.99 5.14 9.59
C LEU A 124 27.11 3.97 10.05
N SER A 125 27.19 3.61 11.34
CA SER A 125 26.37 2.55 11.93
C SER A 125 24.89 2.91 11.88
N PHE A 126 24.55 4.15 12.23
CA PHE A 126 23.20 4.69 12.15
C PHE A 126 22.68 4.77 10.70
N ALA A 127 23.49 5.26 9.76
CA ALA A 127 23.13 5.41 8.34
C ALA A 127 22.71 4.10 7.67
N LEU A 128 23.31 2.99 8.10
CA LEU A 128 23.01 1.66 7.58
C LEU A 128 21.85 1.00 8.34
N ALA A 129 21.78 1.18 9.67
CA ALA A 129 20.72 0.56 10.48
C ALA A 129 19.35 1.22 10.28
N PHE A 130 19.28 2.54 10.13
CA PHE A 130 18.01 3.27 9.98
C PHE A 130 17.16 2.79 8.80
N PRO A 131 17.65 2.79 7.54
CA PRO A 131 16.88 2.30 6.39
C PRO A 131 16.53 0.82 6.46
N ALA A 132 17.44 -0.02 6.97
CA ALA A 132 17.16 -1.46 7.10
C ALA A 132 16.06 -1.73 8.14
N LEU A 133 16.06 -1.02 9.28
CA LEU A 133 14.99 -1.13 10.27
C LEU A 133 13.68 -0.48 9.79
N TRP A 134 13.75 0.54 8.92
CA TRP A 134 12.56 1.08 8.24
C TRP A 134 11.92 0.02 7.34
N PHE A 135 12.71 -0.67 6.52
CA PHE A 135 12.21 -1.80 5.72
C PHE A 135 11.58 -2.89 6.59
N VAL A 136 12.25 -3.31 7.67
CA VAL A 136 11.68 -4.30 8.61
C VAL A 136 10.35 -3.82 9.18
N SER A 137 10.21 -2.53 9.48
CA SER A 137 8.97 -1.93 9.97
C SER A 137 7.82 -1.99 8.96
N GLU A 138 8.08 -1.69 7.68
CA GLU A 138 7.09 -1.86 6.61
C GLU A 138 6.75 -3.34 6.40
N TRP A 139 7.75 -4.21 6.36
CA TRP A 139 7.56 -5.65 6.18
C TRP A 139 6.74 -6.28 7.30
N LEU A 140 7.01 -5.98 8.58
CA LEU A 140 6.22 -6.52 9.71
C LEU A 140 4.73 -6.14 9.60
N ARG A 141 4.44 -4.91 9.16
CA ARG A 141 3.07 -4.43 8.99
C ARG A 141 2.36 -5.09 7.81
N SER A 142 3.05 -5.82 6.93
CA SER A 142 2.43 -6.48 5.79
C SER A 142 1.73 -7.80 6.13
N TRP A 143 1.96 -8.38 7.31
CA TRP A 143 1.47 -9.72 7.64
C TRP A 143 1.04 -9.92 9.10
N ILE A 144 1.57 -9.15 10.06
CA ILE A 144 1.10 -9.23 11.45
C ILE A 144 -0.39 -8.82 11.50
N PHE A 145 -1.21 -9.61 12.21
CA PHE A 145 -2.67 -9.44 12.27
C PHE A 145 -3.32 -9.31 10.89
N THR A 146 -2.93 -10.18 9.94
CA THR A 146 -3.35 -10.18 8.51
C THR A 146 -2.76 -9.07 7.64
N GLY A 147 -2.09 -8.10 8.27
CA GLY A 147 -1.37 -7.04 7.58
C GLY A 147 -2.22 -5.81 7.27
N PHE A 148 -1.56 -4.66 7.33
CA PHE A 148 -2.05 -3.36 6.91
C PHE A 148 -0.95 -2.64 6.11
N PRO A 149 -0.75 -3.02 4.83
CA PRO A 149 0.31 -2.50 3.97
C PRO A 149 0.00 -1.09 3.40
N TRP A 150 -0.41 -0.20 4.29
CA TRP A 150 -0.76 1.19 4.00
C TRP A 150 0.34 2.14 4.48
N LEU A 151 0.37 3.34 3.89
CA LEU A 151 1.31 4.42 4.25
C LEU A 151 2.79 3.99 4.21
N TYR A 152 3.18 3.10 3.29
CA TYR A 152 4.60 2.85 3.01
C TYR A 152 5.21 4.04 2.33
N ALA A 153 6.40 4.43 2.76
CA ALA A 153 7.03 5.68 2.33
C ALA A 153 7.28 5.71 0.81
N GLY A 154 7.47 4.54 0.19
CA GLY A 154 7.62 4.41 -1.26
C GLY A 154 6.41 4.88 -2.08
N TYR A 155 5.18 4.78 -1.55
CA TYR A 155 3.98 5.20 -2.30
C TYR A 155 4.00 6.70 -2.63
N GLY A 156 4.50 7.53 -1.71
CA GLY A 156 4.64 8.97 -1.92
C GLY A 156 5.71 9.36 -2.95
N GLN A 157 6.43 8.39 -3.52
CA GLN A 157 7.49 8.61 -4.52
C GLN A 157 7.11 8.10 -5.92
N ILE A 158 5.84 7.68 -6.13
CA ILE A 158 5.37 7.07 -7.38
C ILE A 158 5.55 7.95 -8.63
N GLU A 159 5.51 9.28 -8.47
CA GLU A 159 5.70 10.24 -9.58
C GLU A 159 7.12 10.83 -9.64
N THR A 160 8.06 10.28 -8.87
CA THR A 160 9.44 10.79 -8.77
C THR A 160 10.43 9.87 -9.50
N TRP A 161 11.71 10.27 -9.52
CA TRP A 161 12.76 9.41 -10.07
C TRP A 161 12.96 8.09 -9.33
N LEU A 162 12.57 7.99 -8.05
CA LEU A 162 12.66 6.71 -7.32
C LEU A 162 11.67 5.66 -7.83
N SER A 163 10.64 6.05 -8.59
CA SER A 163 9.61 5.14 -9.11
C SER A 163 10.17 4.04 -10.02
N GLY A 164 11.29 4.30 -10.72
CA GLY A 164 11.95 3.28 -11.55
C GLY A 164 12.52 2.10 -10.76
N TRP A 165 12.63 2.20 -9.43
CA TRP A 165 12.97 1.06 -8.58
C TRP A 165 11.79 0.15 -8.29
N ALA A 166 10.54 0.56 -8.50
CA ALA A 166 9.37 -0.25 -8.16
C ALA A 166 9.35 -1.60 -8.90
N PRO A 167 9.61 -1.67 -10.22
CA PRO A 167 9.71 -2.96 -10.94
C PRO A 167 10.83 -3.88 -10.45
N VAL A 168 11.82 -3.36 -9.69
CA VAL A 168 13.00 -4.10 -9.26
C VAL A 168 12.94 -4.49 -7.78
N LEU A 169 12.60 -3.55 -6.92
CA LEU A 169 12.66 -3.68 -5.46
C LEU A 169 11.32 -3.46 -4.77
N SER A 170 10.24 -3.21 -5.53
CA SER A 170 8.92 -2.79 -5.04
C SER A 170 8.93 -1.50 -4.22
N VAL A 171 7.75 -1.13 -3.71
CA VAL A 171 7.53 -0.07 -2.72
C VAL A 171 8.44 -0.20 -1.49
N TYR A 172 8.79 -1.43 -1.07
CA TYR A 172 9.65 -1.67 0.10
C TYR A 172 11.08 -1.19 -0.13
N GLY A 173 11.64 -1.47 -1.31
CA GLY A 173 12.97 -0.98 -1.69
C GLY A 173 12.99 0.53 -1.86
N MET A 174 11.95 1.10 -2.45
CA MET A 174 11.80 2.56 -2.55
C MET A 174 11.80 3.21 -1.16
N GLY A 175 11.05 2.64 -0.20
CA GLY A 175 11.05 3.08 1.20
C GLY A 175 12.43 2.98 1.86
N LEU A 176 13.15 1.88 1.64
CA LEU A 176 14.53 1.68 2.12
C LEU A 176 15.50 2.74 1.57
N LEU A 177 15.46 3.01 0.26
CA LEU A 177 16.32 3.98 -0.42
C LEU A 177 16.00 5.42 0.02
N LEU A 178 14.72 5.74 0.22
CA LEU A 178 14.28 7.02 0.76
C LEU A 178 14.78 7.21 2.20
N ALA A 179 14.67 6.17 3.04
CA ALA A 179 15.16 6.19 4.41
C ALA A 179 16.70 6.30 4.49
N LEU A 180 17.42 5.74 3.52
CA LEU A 180 18.88 5.88 3.43
C LEU A 180 19.25 7.33 3.11
N SER A 181 18.58 7.93 2.12
CA SER A 181 18.73 9.35 1.78
C SER A 181 18.46 10.23 3.00
N ALA A 182 17.36 9.97 3.71
CA ALA A 182 16.98 10.68 4.92
C ALA A 182 18.02 10.56 6.05
N ALA A 183 18.58 9.37 6.27
CA ALA A 183 19.60 9.17 7.30
C ALA A 183 20.89 9.95 7.01
N VAL A 184 21.31 10.04 5.75
CA VAL A 184 22.48 10.82 5.34
C VAL A 184 22.23 12.32 5.46
N ILE A 185 21.05 12.81 5.07
CA ILE A 185 20.65 14.21 5.29
C ILE A 185 20.67 14.55 6.78
N ALA A 186 20.12 13.69 7.62
CA ALA A 186 20.12 13.86 9.07
C ALA A 186 21.55 13.90 9.66
N LEU A 187 22.46 13.07 9.14
CA LEU A 187 23.87 13.09 9.56
C LEU A 187 24.59 14.38 9.14
N ALA A 188 24.32 14.87 7.94
CA ALA A 188 24.83 16.16 7.47
C ALA A 188 24.33 17.29 8.36
N ALA A 189 23.01 17.35 8.61
CA ALA A 189 22.37 18.36 9.47
C ALA A 189 22.85 18.29 10.93
N ALA A 190 23.22 17.10 11.42
CA ALA A 190 23.78 16.92 12.76
C ALA A 190 25.29 17.19 12.83
N GLY A 191 25.96 17.54 11.73
CA GLY A 191 27.42 17.71 11.66
C GLY A 191 28.20 16.42 11.93
N ARG A 192 27.60 15.25 11.68
CA ARG A 192 28.16 13.93 11.99
C ARG A 192 28.74 13.20 10.79
N LEU A 193 28.76 13.85 9.63
CA LEU A 193 29.58 13.39 8.50
C LEU A 193 31.04 13.76 8.76
N ALA A 194 31.92 12.77 8.66
CA ALA A 194 33.34 12.91 8.95
C ALA A 194 34.13 13.48 7.75
N LEU A 195 33.58 14.49 7.06
CA LEU A 195 34.14 15.05 5.81
C LEU A 195 35.48 15.79 6.03
N ARG A 196 35.78 16.20 7.26
CA ARG A 196 37.05 16.84 7.65
C ARG A 196 37.91 15.95 8.57
N ALA A 197 37.62 14.65 8.63
CA ALA A 197 38.40 13.70 9.43
C ALA A 197 39.59 13.13 8.63
N ASN A 198 40.33 12.20 9.25
CA ASN A 198 41.38 11.41 8.58
C ASN A 198 40.85 10.79 7.25
N PRO A 199 41.68 10.53 6.21
CA PRO A 199 41.20 10.12 4.89
C PRO A 199 40.25 8.92 4.88
N ALA A 200 40.42 7.96 5.80
CA ALA A 200 39.51 6.84 5.95
C ALA A 200 38.08 7.26 6.37
N GLY A 201 37.94 8.24 7.27
CA GLY A 201 36.65 8.76 7.71
C GLY A 201 35.98 9.66 6.68
N GLN A 202 36.79 10.44 5.96
CA GLN A 202 36.33 11.24 4.83
C GLN A 202 35.82 10.33 3.70
N GLY A 203 36.59 9.33 3.29
CA GLY A 203 36.22 8.37 2.25
C GLY A 203 34.91 7.64 2.57
N ALA A 204 34.73 7.18 3.81
CA ALA A 204 33.48 6.54 4.23
C ALA A 204 32.28 7.50 4.17
N SER A 205 32.46 8.77 4.53
CA SER A 205 31.39 9.78 4.48
C SER A 205 31.01 10.14 3.04
N VAL A 206 32.01 10.27 2.15
CA VAL A 206 31.79 10.48 0.71
C VAL A 206 31.04 9.29 0.11
N LEU A 207 31.47 8.06 0.40
CA LEU A 207 30.81 6.85 -0.08
C LEU A 207 29.34 6.79 0.38
N LEU A 208 29.04 7.16 1.62
CA LEU A 208 27.65 7.23 2.10
C LEU A 208 26.81 8.25 1.35
N VAL A 209 27.37 9.45 1.11
CA VAL A 209 26.68 10.50 0.34
C VAL A 209 26.42 10.01 -1.08
N VAL A 210 27.40 9.40 -1.72
CA VAL A 210 27.25 8.80 -3.06
C VAL A 210 26.19 7.70 -3.04
N ALA A 211 26.23 6.78 -2.07
CA ALA A 211 25.24 5.70 -1.93
C ALA A 211 23.81 6.21 -1.68
N ALA A 212 23.64 7.36 -1.02
CA ALA A 212 22.33 7.99 -0.83
C ALA A 212 21.84 8.77 -2.06
N LEU A 213 22.75 9.34 -2.87
CA LEU A 213 22.39 10.13 -4.04
C LEU A 213 22.18 9.29 -5.30
N LEU A 214 23.00 8.27 -5.53
CA LEU A 214 22.95 7.41 -6.73
C LEU A 214 21.58 6.77 -7.02
N PRO A 215 20.77 6.34 -6.03
CA PRO A 215 19.47 5.74 -6.31
C PRO A 215 18.52 6.64 -7.09
N TRP A 216 18.63 7.96 -6.97
CA TRP A 216 17.75 8.91 -7.66
C TRP A 216 17.95 8.93 -9.19
N PRO A 217 19.15 9.22 -9.73
CA PRO A 217 19.38 9.15 -11.18
C PRO A 217 19.33 7.71 -11.71
N ILE A 218 19.73 6.69 -10.94
CA ILE A 218 19.57 5.29 -11.37
C ILE A 218 18.09 4.96 -11.50
N GLY A 219 17.25 5.38 -10.55
CA GLY A 219 15.80 5.21 -10.65
C GLY A 219 15.24 5.90 -11.90
N ALA A 220 15.71 7.10 -12.23
CA ALA A 220 15.33 7.79 -13.46
C ALA A 220 15.67 6.98 -14.72
N LEU A 221 16.82 6.32 -14.75
CA LEU A 221 17.24 5.46 -15.86
C LEU A 221 16.42 4.15 -15.89
N LEU A 222 16.18 3.53 -14.73
CA LEU A 222 15.35 2.33 -14.63
C LEU A 222 13.90 2.56 -15.05
N ALA A 223 13.38 3.78 -14.84
CA ALA A 223 12.03 4.16 -15.29
C ALA A 223 11.89 4.18 -16.83
N GLN A 224 13.02 4.20 -17.57
CA GLN A 224 13.04 4.09 -19.03
C GLN A 224 13.14 2.63 -19.51
N VAL A 225 13.39 1.68 -18.61
CA VAL A 225 13.52 0.26 -18.97
C VAL A 225 12.12 -0.35 -19.15
N GLU A 226 11.88 -0.91 -20.33
CA GLU A 226 10.65 -1.64 -20.64
C GLU A 226 10.79 -3.11 -20.19
N TRP A 227 10.43 -3.37 -18.93
CA TRP A 227 10.46 -4.72 -18.35
C TRP A 227 9.41 -5.66 -18.95
N THR A 228 8.35 -5.10 -19.50
CA THR A 228 7.22 -5.80 -20.09
C THR A 228 6.85 -5.12 -21.41
N GLN A 229 6.29 -5.88 -22.34
CA GLN A 229 5.96 -5.40 -23.69
C GLN A 229 4.49 -5.69 -24.01
N PRO A 230 3.83 -4.84 -24.79
CA PRO A 230 2.50 -5.13 -25.30
C PRO A 230 2.50 -6.44 -26.10
N GLU A 231 1.46 -7.25 -25.92
CA GLU A 231 1.22 -8.48 -26.66
C GLU A 231 -0.20 -8.45 -27.23
N GLY A 232 -0.35 -8.70 -28.54
CA GLY A 232 -1.66 -8.73 -29.19
C GLY A 232 -2.30 -7.36 -29.40
N ASP A 233 -3.62 -7.38 -29.62
CA ASP A 233 -4.41 -6.21 -29.97
C ASP A 233 -4.80 -5.36 -28.77
N THR A 234 -5.16 -4.11 -29.03
CA THR A 234 -5.72 -3.21 -28.03
C THR A 234 -7.18 -3.58 -27.77
N ILE A 235 -7.58 -3.62 -26.50
CA ILE A 235 -8.93 -3.97 -26.05
C ILE A 235 -9.61 -2.70 -25.56
N THR A 236 -10.83 -2.48 -25.98
CA THR A 236 -11.66 -1.37 -25.50
C THR A 236 -12.47 -1.84 -24.29
N VAL A 237 -12.32 -1.16 -23.16
CA VAL A 237 -12.97 -1.51 -21.90
C VAL A 237 -13.96 -0.44 -21.48
N GLY A 238 -15.11 -0.86 -20.95
CA GLY A 238 -16.14 0.00 -20.39
C GLY A 238 -16.34 -0.27 -18.89
N LEU A 239 -16.25 0.74 -18.04
CA LEU A 239 -16.42 0.63 -16.59
C LEU A 239 -17.70 1.33 -16.17
N VAL A 240 -18.56 0.63 -15.44
CA VAL A 240 -19.83 1.19 -14.95
C VAL A 240 -19.71 1.61 -13.49
N GLN A 241 -19.86 2.90 -13.21
CA GLN A 241 -19.94 3.46 -11.86
C GLN A 241 -21.40 3.82 -11.56
N ALA A 242 -22.14 2.90 -10.94
CA ALA A 242 -23.58 3.06 -10.71
C ALA A 242 -23.94 4.01 -9.56
N ASN A 243 -22.96 4.39 -8.73
CA ASN A 243 -23.11 5.29 -7.59
C ASN A 243 -24.29 4.87 -6.69
N ILE A 244 -24.27 3.60 -6.27
CA ILE A 244 -25.29 3.04 -5.38
C ILE A 244 -24.97 3.48 -3.94
N PRO A 245 -25.85 4.22 -3.25
CA PRO A 245 -25.62 4.60 -1.86
C PRO A 245 -25.45 3.36 -0.98
N GLN A 246 -24.45 3.38 -0.10
CA GLN A 246 -24.03 2.19 0.65
C GLN A 246 -25.12 1.71 1.62
N GLU A 247 -25.84 2.64 2.24
CA GLU A 247 -26.98 2.40 3.13
C GLU A 247 -28.20 1.80 2.40
N LYS A 248 -28.29 1.98 1.07
CA LYS A 248 -29.35 1.41 0.23
C LYS A 248 -28.95 0.14 -0.49
N LYS A 249 -27.64 -0.16 -0.57
CA LYS A 249 -27.08 -1.22 -1.43
C LYS A 249 -27.72 -2.58 -1.18
N TRP A 250 -28.03 -2.91 0.08
CA TRP A 250 -28.56 -4.21 0.47
C TRP A 250 -30.08 -4.23 0.67
N LEU A 251 -30.77 -3.09 0.46
CA LEU A 251 -32.22 -2.99 0.64
C LEU A 251 -32.97 -3.68 -0.53
N PRO A 252 -33.89 -4.62 -0.26
CA PRO A 252 -34.67 -5.29 -1.30
C PRO A 252 -35.39 -4.35 -2.26
N GLU A 253 -35.95 -3.25 -1.75
CA GLU A 253 -36.66 -2.22 -2.51
C GLU A 253 -35.76 -1.44 -3.47
N PHE A 254 -34.46 -1.32 -3.17
CA PHE A 254 -33.50 -0.63 -4.04
C PHE A 254 -32.87 -1.57 -5.09
N ARG A 255 -33.09 -2.88 -4.98
CA ARG A 255 -32.49 -3.88 -5.88
C ARG A 255 -32.84 -3.63 -7.35
N GLY A 256 -34.10 -3.31 -7.64
CA GLY A 256 -34.56 -3.04 -9.01
C GLY A 256 -33.87 -1.82 -9.63
N GLU A 257 -33.70 -0.76 -8.82
CA GLU A 257 -32.93 0.43 -9.20
C GLU A 257 -31.47 0.07 -9.51
N THR A 258 -30.82 -0.68 -8.62
CA THR A 258 -29.42 -1.10 -8.78
C THR A 258 -29.22 -1.87 -10.07
N ILE A 259 -30.03 -2.90 -10.34
CA ILE A 259 -29.95 -3.70 -11.55
C ILE A 259 -30.15 -2.83 -12.79
N ARG A 260 -31.16 -1.94 -12.79
CA ARG A 260 -31.43 -1.04 -13.90
C ARG A 260 -30.26 -0.12 -14.19
N ARG A 261 -29.64 0.47 -13.17
CA ARG A 261 -28.49 1.37 -13.35
C ARG A 261 -27.30 0.69 -14.03
N TYR A 262 -27.01 -0.54 -13.64
CA TYR A 262 -25.95 -1.34 -14.27
C TYR A 262 -26.31 -1.76 -15.70
N GLN A 263 -27.57 -2.13 -15.96
CA GLN A 263 -28.04 -2.46 -17.30
C GLN A 263 -28.01 -1.27 -18.26
N ASP A 264 -28.44 -0.09 -17.81
CA ASP A 264 -28.36 1.15 -18.59
C ASP A 264 -26.90 1.49 -18.94
N GLY A 265 -26.01 1.36 -17.94
CA GLY A 265 -24.58 1.61 -18.13
C GLY A 265 -23.96 0.65 -19.13
N SER A 266 -24.25 -0.65 -19.00
CA SER A 266 -23.80 -1.67 -19.94
C SER A 266 -24.35 -1.47 -21.35
N ARG A 267 -25.61 -1.06 -21.49
CA ARG A 267 -26.20 -0.78 -22.80
C ARG A 267 -25.49 0.37 -23.49
N ALA A 268 -25.31 1.50 -22.79
CA ALA A 268 -24.63 2.67 -23.32
C ALA A 268 -23.18 2.38 -23.73
N LEU A 269 -22.49 1.50 -23.00
CA LEU A 269 -21.12 1.06 -23.33
C LEU A 269 -21.10 0.06 -24.50
N SER A 270 -22.04 -0.87 -24.56
CA SER A 270 -22.16 -1.83 -25.68
C SER A 270 -22.46 -1.12 -27.00
N GLU A 271 -23.30 -0.07 -26.98
CA GLU A 271 -23.56 0.79 -28.14
C GLU A 271 -22.30 1.55 -28.63
N GLN A 272 -21.32 1.76 -27.76
CA GLN A 272 -20.01 2.32 -28.12
C GLN A 272 -19.04 1.28 -28.70
N GLY A 273 -19.43 0.00 -28.74
CA GLY A 273 -18.63 -1.08 -29.30
C GLY A 273 -17.46 -1.53 -28.42
N VAL A 274 -17.58 -1.43 -27.09
CA VAL A 274 -16.53 -1.94 -26.18
C VAL A 274 -16.47 -3.48 -26.20
N ASP A 275 -15.26 -4.02 -26.02
CA ASP A 275 -15.01 -5.47 -26.00
C ASP A 275 -15.36 -6.10 -24.64
N VAL A 276 -15.10 -5.38 -23.55
CA VAL A 276 -15.29 -5.85 -22.18
C VAL A 276 -15.95 -4.78 -21.32
N ILE A 277 -17.02 -5.12 -20.61
CA ILE A 277 -17.65 -4.28 -19.60
C ILE A 277 -17.29 -4.79 -18.20
N VAL A 278 -17.01 -3.88 -17.26
CA VAL A 278 -16.66 -4.22 -15.87
C VAL A 278 -17.62 -3.56 -14.89
N TRP A 279 -18.28 -4.38 -14.07
CA TRP A 279 -19.04 -3.96 -12.90
C TRP A 279 -18.21 -4.13 -11.62
N PRO A 280 -18.35 -3.21 -10.64
CA PRO A 280 -17.55 -3.18 -9.43
C PRO A 280 -17.91 -4.30 -8.43
N GLU A 281 -17.26 -4.30 -7.28
CA GLU A 281 -17.42 -5.30 -6.23
C GLU A 281 -18.86 -5.37 -5.69
N ALA A 282 -19.40 -6.58 -5.62
CA ALA A 282 -20.77 -6.85 -5.20
C ALA A 282 -21.78 -5.90 -5.88
N ALA A 283 -21.66 -5.75 -7.20
CA ALA A 283 -22.53 -4.89 -8.00
C ALA A 283 -23.99 -5.34 -7.90
N LEU A 284 -24.21 -6.65 -7.89
CA LEU A 284 -25.53 -7.25 -7.72
C LEU A 284 -25.78 -7.57 -6.23
N PRO A 285 -26.80 -6.96 -5.59
CA PRO A 285 -27.11 -7.22 -4.19
C PRO A 285 -28.00 -8.47 -4.05
N VAL A 286 -27.54 -9.57 -4.66
CA VAL A 286 -28.23 -10.88 -4.71
C VAL A 286 -27.18 -11.98 -4.67
N LEU A 287 -27.50 -13.12 -4.05
CA LEU A 287 -26.65 -14.31 -4.13
C LEU A 287 -26.76 -14.96 -5.52
N TYR A 288 -25.65 -15.43 -6.07
CA TYR A 288 -25.59 -16.03 -7.41
C TYR A 288 -26.68 -17.09 -7.63
N SER A 289 -26.89 -17.99 -6.67
CA SER A 289 -27.88 -19.08 -6.79
C SER A 289 -29.34 -18.60 -6.70
N HIS A 290 -29.60 -17.42 -6.15
CA HIS A 290 -30.95 -16.88 -5.93
C HIS A 290 -31.50 -16.13 -7.15
N ALA A 291 -30.69 -15.85 -8.17
CA ALA A 291 -31.12 -15.17 -9.39
C ALA A 291 -30.65 -15.86 -10.68
N PRO A 292 -30.93 -17.17 -10.87
CA PRO A 292 -30.43 -17.93 -12.02
C PRO A 292 -30.91 -17.34 -13.36
N ASN A 293 -32.15 -16.84 -13.42
CA ASN A 293 -32.70 -16.21 -14.62
C ASN A 293 -31.93 -14.92 -14.99
N LEU A 294 -31.49 -14.14 -14.00
CA LEU A 294 -30.67 -12.96 -14.23
C LEU A 294 -29.29 -13.35 -14.73
N MET A 295 -28.64 -14.34 -14.09
CA MET A 295 -27.31 -14.81 -14.51
C MET A 295 -27.35 -15.34 -15.96
N GLN A 296 -28.37 -16.12 -16.32
CA GLN A 296 -28.58 -16.57 -17.69
C GLN A 296 -28.85 -15.43 -18.66
N ALA A 297 -29.60 -14.41 -18.25
CA ALA A 297 -29.83 -13.23 -19.08
C ALA A 297 -28.54 -12.44 -19.32
N LEU A 298 -27.68 -12.27 -18.29
CA LEU A 298 -26.37 -11.64 -18.44
C LEU A 298 -25.47 -12.42 -19.40
N GLN A 299 -25.42 -13.75 -19.27
CA GLN A 299 -24.68 -14.62 -20.17
C GLN A 299 -25.17 -14.48 -21.63
N ARG A 300 -26.48 -14.63 -21.86
CA ARG A 300 -27.06 -14.50 -23.21
C ARG A 300 -26.82 -13.12 -23.81
N ASN A 301 -26.95 -12.05 -23.02
CA ASN A 301 -26.72 -10.69 -23.49
C ASN A 301 -25.25 -10.48 -23.90
N ALA A 302 -24.29 -10.97 -23.11
CA ALA A 302 -22.88 -10.89 -23.43
C ALA A 302 -22.54 -11.65 -24.73
N GLU A 303 -23.12 -12.84 -24.94
CA GLU A 303 -22.96 -13.62 -26.17
C GLU A 303 -23.58 -12.92 -27.39
N GLN A 304 -24.79 -12.38 -27.26
CA GLN A 304 -25.52 -11.71 -28.36
C GLN A 304 -24.85 -10.41 -28.80
N THR A 305 -24.39 -9.60 -27.84
CA THR A 305 -23.68 -8.35 -28.11
C THR A 305 -22.23 -8.55 -28.49
N ARG A 306 -21.68 -9.74 -28.23
CA ARG A 306 -20.24 -10.07 -28.35
C ARG A 306 -19.36 -9.20 -27.45
N THR A 307 -19.93 -8.63 -26.38
CA THR A 307 -19.22 -7.88 -25.34
C THR A 307 -19.18 -8.73 -24.07
N ASP A 308 -17.99 -9.10 -23.62
CA ASP A 308 -17.84 -9.88 -22.39
C ASP A 308 -18.12 -8.97 -21.17
N LEU A 309 -18.72 -9.53 -20.11
CA LEU A 309 -19.02 -8.80 -18.87
C LEU A 309 -18.27 -9.42 -17.70
N ILE A 310 -17.44 -8.64 -17.02
CA ILE A 310 -16.87 -9.02 -15.72
C ILE A 310 -17.68 -8.34 -14.61
N ALA A 311 -18.25 -9.11 -13.69
CA ALA A 311 -19.10 -8.58 -12.63
C ALA A 311 -18.72 -9.10 -11.24
N GLY A 312 -18.69 -8.18 -10.26
CA GLY A 312 -18.61 -8.53 -8.85
C GLY A 312 -19.94 -9.08 -8.31
N ILE A 313 -19.90 -10.27 -7.71
CA ILE A 313 -21.08 -10.96 -7.16
C ILE A 313 -20.77 -11.70 -5.86
N LEU A 314 -21.78 -11.87 -5.00
CA LEU A 314 -21.73 -12.83 -3.91
C LEU A 314 -22.08 -14.22 -4.46
N TYR A 315 -21.07 -15.08 -4.57
CA TYR A 315 -21.24 -16.44 -5.07
C TYR A 315 -21.46 -17.41 -3.93
N ASP A 316 -22.58 -18.13 -3.94
CA ASP A 316 -22.90 -19.12 -2.92
C ASP A 316 -22.95 -20.54 -3.50
N ARG A 317 -22.41 -21.49 -2.73
CA ARG A 317 -22.42 -22.91 -3.04
C ARG A 317 -22.91 -23.70 -1.83
N ARG A 318 -23.71 -24.74 -2.08
CA ARG A 318 -24.04 -25.74 -1.06
C ARG A 318 -22.90 -26.75 -0.97
N GLU A 319 -22.27 -26.82 0.20
CA GLU A 319 -21.37 -27.91 0.59
C GLU A 319 -22.14 -28.89 1.51
N PRO A 320 -21.70 -30.15 1.66
CA PRO A 320 -22.31 -31.06 2.63
C PRO A 320 -22.34 -30.44 4.03
N GLY A 321 -23.55 -30.21 4.56
CA GLY A 321 -23.77 -29.67 5.91
C GLY A 321 -23.69 -28.15 6.08
N ARG A 322 -23.31 -27.36 5.06
CA ARG A 322 -23.28 -25.88 5.16
C ARG A 322 -23.36 -25.15 3.82
N ARG A 323 -23.86 -23.92 3.84
CA ARG A 323 -23.78 -22.99 2.69
C ARG A 323 -22.51 -22.15 2.84
N VAL A 324 -21.70 -22.12 1.80
CA VAL A 324 -20.50 -21.26 1.71
C VAL A 324 -20.80 -20.10 0.77
N VAL A 325 -20.35 -18.90 1.14
CA VAL A 325 -20.47 -17.71 0.31
C VAL A 325 -19.11 -17.05 0.14
N HIS A 326 -18.80 -16.67 -1.10
CA HIS A 326 -17.57 -15.98 -1.49
C HIS A 326 -17.88 -14.62 -2.11
N ASN A 327 -17.06 -13.63 -1.79
CA ASN A 327 -16.98 -12.40 -2.59
C ASN A 327 -16.22 -12.72 -3.88
N SER A 328 -16.85 -12.54 -5.04
CA SER A 328 -16.36 -13.12 -6.30
C SER A 328 -16.41 -12.14 -7.46
N ALA A 329 -15.53 -12.35 -8.44
CA ALA A 329 -15.60 -11.74 -9.76
C ALA A 329 -15.91 -12.85 -10.77
N THR A 330 -16.94 -12.66 -11.59
CA THR A 330 -17.35 -13.65 -12.61
C THR A 330 -17.35 -13.03 -13.99
N VAL A 331 -16.98 -13.81 -15.00
CA VAL A 331 -17.10 -13.45 -16.42
C VAL A 331 -18.38 -14.07 -16.97
N PHE A 332 -19.15 -13.26 -17.68
CA PHE A 332 -20.23 -13.67 -18.57
C PHE A 332 -19.81 -13.37 -20.00
N GLY A 333 -20.13 -14.26 -20.95
CA GLY A 333 -19.73 -14.14 -22.35
C GLY A 333 -18.94 -15.35 -22.84
N ARG A 334 -17.94 -15.13 -23.69
CA ARG A 334 -17.28 -16.20 -24.46
C ARG A 334 -16.56 -17.25 -23.61
N ASN A 335 -15.95 -16.83 -22.51
CA ASN A 335 -15.19 -17.70 -21.61
C ASN A 335 -15.66 -17.50 -20.16
N PRO A 336 -16.79 -18.11 -19.77
CA PRO A 336 -17.28 -18.00 -18.40
C PRO A 336 -16.23 -18.52 -17.41
N GLY A 337 -16.00 -17.74 -16.35
CA GLY A 337 -15.00 -18.04 -15.35
C GLY A 337 -15.32 -17.29 -14.06
N ILE A 338 -14.79 -17.78 -12.94
CA ILE A 338 -15.04 -17.18 -11.64
C ILE A 338 -13.77 -17.16 -10.80
N TYR A 339 -13.61 -16.07 -10.07
CA TYR A 339 -12.58 -15.86 -9.07
C TYR A 339 -13.21 -15.53 -7.73
N HIS A 340 -12.71 -16.14 -6.67
CA HIS A 340 -13.11 -15.90 -5.29
C HIS A 340 -12.02 -15.13 -4.55
N LYS A 341 -12.39 -14.06 -3.86
CA LYS A 341 -11.50 -13.23 -3.05
C LYS A 341 -10.73 -14.08 -2.03
N ARG A 342 -9.40 -13.99 -2.03
CA ARG A 342 -8.50 -14.76 -1.16
C ARG A 342 -8.22 -14.04 0.14
N HIS A 343 -7.90 -12.74 0.06
CA HIS A 343 -7.61 -11.94 1.25
C HIS A 343 -8.84 -11.14 1.68
N LEU A 344 -9.44 -11.53 2.80
CA LEU A 344 -10.62 -10.87 3.34
C LEU A 344 -10.25 -9.69 4.23
N VAL A 345 -11.12 -8.69 4.28
CA VAL A 345 -10.97 -7.53 5.18
C VAL A 345 -11.41 -7.91 6.59
N PRO A 346 -10.51 -7.81 7.60
CA PRO A 346 -10.89 -8.04 8.99
C PRO A 346 -12.02 -7.12 9.45
N PHE A 347 -12.95 -7.67 10.22
CA PHE A 347 -14.16 -7.03 10.76
C PHE A 347 -15.22 -6.60 9.73
N GLY A 348 -14.88 -6.46 8.44
CA GLY A 348 -15.83 -6.18 7.36
C GLY A 348 -16.42 -7.43 6.70
N GLU A 349 -15.57 -8.40 6.36
CA GLU A 349 -15.96 -9.63 5.63
C GLU A 349 -15.91 -10.88 6.50
N TYR A 350 -15.15 -10.83 7.60
CA TYR A 350 -15.13 -11.84 8.64
C TYR A 350 -14.79 -11.20 9.99
N VAL A 351 -15.09 -11.89 11.08
CA VAL A 351 -14.78 -11.42 12.44
C VAL A 351 -13.58 -12.21 12.96
N PRO A 352 -12.39 -11.61 13.12
CA PRO A 352 -11.29 -12.26 13.83
C PRO A 352 -11.74 -12.70 15.23
N LEU A 353 -11.34 -13.90 15.68
CA LEU A 353 -11.76 -14.42 16.99
C LEU A 353 -13.29 -14.40 17.18
N GLU A 354 -14.02 -14.84 16.15
CA GLU A 354 -15.49 -14.83 16.08
C GLU A 354 -16.17 -15.32 17.36
N ASP A 355 -15.68 -16.42 17.94
CA ASP A 355 -16.20 -17.04 19.18
C ASP A 355 -16.21 -16.09 20.39
N TRP A 356 -15.38 -15.04 20.38
CA TRP A 356 -15.24 -14.07 21.47
C TRP A 356 -15.85 -12.71 21.14
N LEU A 357 -15.88 -12.33 19.86
CA LEU A 357 -16.25 -10.97 19.43
C LEU A 357 -17.67 -10.88 18.84
N ARG A 358 -18.18 -11.94 18.19
CA ARG A 358 -19.53 -11.90 17.60
C ARG A 358 -20.57 -11.74 18.69
N GLY A 359 -21.57 -10.88 18.44
CA GLY A 359 -22.63 -10.58 19.42
C GLY A 359 -22.28 -9.54 20.49
N THR A 360 -21.04 -9.04 20.56
CA THR A 360 -20.66 -8.02 21.56
C THR A 360 -21.09 -6.61 21.18
N ILE A 361 -20.93 -6.22 19.90
CA ILE A 361 -21.43 -4.95 19.33
C ILE A 361 -21.89 -5.15 17.88
N GLU A 362 -22.80 -4.28 17.39
CA GLU A 362 -23.39 -4.36 16.04
C GLU A 362 -22.34 -4.36 14.91
N PHE A 363 -21.24 -3.63 15.07
CA PHE A 363 -20.10 -3.63 14.15
C PHE A 363 -19.52 -5.03 13.86
N PHE A 364 -19.57 -5.97 14.81
CA PHE A 364 -19.09 -7.34 14.59
C PHE A 364 -20.16 -8.28 14.01
N ASN A 365 -21.35 -7.77 13.70
CA ASN A 365 -22.46 -8.54 13.14
C ASN A 365 -22.83 -8.06 11.73
N LEU A 366 -21.89 -7.46 10.99
CA LEU A 366 -22.15 -6.96 9.65
C LEU A 366 -22.73 -8.06 8.74
N PRO A 367 -23.68 -7.74 7.84
CA PRO A 367 -24.35 -8.72 6.98
C PRO A 367 -23.41 -9.49 6.06
N THR A 368 -22.15 -9.07 5.89
CA THR A 368 -21.14 -9.72 5.04
C THR A 368 -20.13 -10.57 5.83
N SER A 369 -20.20 -10.57 7.16
CA SER A 369 -19.28 -11.26 8.09
C SER A 369 -19.30 -12.80 8.05
N PHE A 370 -19.87 -13.40 7.01
CA PHE A 370 -19.95 -14.85 6.78
C PHE A 370 -19.18 -15.31 5.53
N ILE A 371 -18.49 -14.38 4.85
CA ILE A 371 -17.76 -14.67 3.62
C ILE A 371 -16.55 -15.54 3.93
N GLN A 372 -16.33 -16.56 3.11
CA GLN A 372 -15.16 -17.44 3.21
C GLN A 372 -14.11 -17.08 2.15
N PRO A 373 -12.82 -17.22 2.47
CA PRO A 373 -11.76 -16.98 1.49
C PRO A 373 -11.81 -18.00 0.36
N GLY A 374 -11.43 -17.55 -0.84
CA GLY A 374 -11.21 -18.40 -2.00
C GLY A 374 -9.90 -19.20 -1.92
N PRO A 375 -9.72 -20.20 -2.80
CA PRO A 375 -8.46 -20.96 -2.90
C PRO A 375 -7.25 -20.05 -3.21
N GLU A 376 -6.07 -20.42 -2.73
CA GLU A 376 -4.83 -19.65 -2.98
C GLU A 376 -4.47 -19.59 -4.47
N GLU A 377 -4.54 -20.74 -5.14
CA GLU A 377 -4.30 -20.89 -6.56
C GLU A 377 -5.63 -20.83 -7.33
N GLN A 378 -5.77 -19.80 -8.16
CA GLN A 378 -6.92 -19.62 -9.03
C GLN A 378 -6.45 -19.15 -10.39
N GLN A 379 -7.16 -19.59 -11.43
CA GLN A 379 -6.85 -19.18 -12.80
C GLN A 379 -7.25 -17.71 -13.01
N PRO A 380 -6.53 -16.98 -13.88
CA PRO A 380 -6.97 -15.69 -14.38
C PRO A 380 -8.36 -15.77 -15.00
N LEU A 381 -9.08 -14.65 -15.00
CA LEU A 381 -10.32 -14.52 -15.77
C LEU A 381 -9.98 -14.26 -17.24
N ASN A 382 -10.76 -14.80 -18.18
CA ASN A 382 -10.54 -14.57 -19.61
C ASN A 382 -11.73 -13.79 -20.19
N ALA A 383 -11.47 -12.58 -20.69
CA ALA A 383 -12.48 -11.71 -21.30
C ALA A 383 -11.82 -10.83 -22.36
N GLY A 384 -12.51 -10.55 -23.46
CA GLY A 384 -11.93 -9.75 -24.55
C GLY A 384 -10.77 -10.44 -25.26
N GLY A 385 -10.65 -11.78 -25.14
CA GLY A 385 -9.48 -12.53 -25.65
C GLY A 385 -8.20 -12.33 -24.83
N THR A 386 -8.28 -11.77 -23.62
CA THR A 386 -7.13 -11.47 -22.76
C THR A 386 -7.32 -12.04 -21.36
N SER A 387 -6.21 -12.37 -20.71
CA SER A 387 -6.20 -12.85 -19.33
C SER A 387 -6.09 -11.71 -18.31
N TRP A 388 -6.96 -11.75 -17.31
CA TRP A 388 -7.12 -10.73 -16.27
C TRP A 388 -6.77 -11.32 -14.91
N ALA A 389 -5.95 -10.62 -14.13
CA ALA A 389 -5.67 -10.92 -12.73
C ALA A 389 -6.70 -10.19 -11.85
N PRO A 390 -7.77 -10.87 -11.39
CA PRO A 390 -8.75 -10.26 -10.49
C PRO A 390 -8.15 -10.07 -9.09
N LEU A 391 -8.34 -8.86 -8.56
CA LEU A 391 -7.93 -8.45 -7.22
C LEU A 391 -9.07 -7.65 -6.60
N ILE A 392 -9.83 -8.28 -5.72
CA ILE A 392 -11.05 -7.70 -5.20
C ILE A 392 -10.70 -6.77 -4.03
N CYS A 393 -11.00 -5.49 -4.21
CA CYS A 393 -10.91 -4.46 -3.17
C CYS A 393 -9.53 -4.43 -2.50
N TYR A 394 -9.47 -4.82 -1.23
CA TYR A 394 -8.27 -4.78 -0.38
C TYR A 394 -7.12 -5.68 -0.86
N GLU A 395 -7.35 -6.66 -1.73
CA GLU A 395 -6.28 -7.51 -2.26
C GLU A 395 -5.21 -6.73 -3.04
N ILE A 396 -5.59 -5.60 -3.66
CA ILE A 396 -4.68 -4.74 -4.43
C ILE A 396 -3.61 -4.10 -3.55
N VAL A 397 -3.76 -4.06 -2.22
CA VAL A 397 -2.75 -3.46 -1.34
C VAL A 397 -1.59 -4.38 -1.00
N TYR A 398 -1.67 -5.68 -1.35
CA TYR A 398 -0.66 -6.69 -1.02
C TYR A 398 0.33 -6.91 -2.18
N PRO A 399 1.56 -6.36 -2.13
CA PRO A 399 2.44 -6.32 -3.30
C PRO A 399 2.77 -7.70 -3.88
N ARG A 400 3.03 -8.68 -3.01
CA ARG A 400 3.39 -10.04 -3.42
C ARG A 400 2.22 -10.77 -4.07
N MET A 401 1.02 -10.66 -3.50
CA MET A 401 -0.19 -11.26 -4.06
C MET A 401 -0.46 -10.75 -5.48
N VAL A 402 -0.31 -9.44 -5.69
CA VAL A 402 -0.49 -8.84 -7.02
C VAL A 402 0.59 -9.29 -8.00
N ALA A 403 1.85 -9.33 -7.57
CA ALA A 403 2.95 -9.82 -8.39
C ALA A 403 2.74 -11.29 -8.85
N ASP A 404 2.30 -12.16 -7.94
CA ASP A 404 2.02 -13.56 -8.24
C ASP A 404 0.86 -13.71 -9.23
N SER A 405 -0.23 -12.95 -9.02
CA SER A 405 -1.35 -12.94 -9.97
C SER A 405 -0.99 -12.33 -11.34
N ALA A 406 -0.07 -11.36 -11.38
CA ALA A 406 0.38 -10.75 -12.63
C ALA A 406 1.25 -11.68 -13.49
N LEU A 407 1.89 -12.70 -12.90
CA LEU A 407 2.71 -13.66 -13.66
C LEU A 407 1.89 -14.51 -14.62
N SER A 408 0.64 -14.81 -14.27
CA SER A 408 -0.28 -15.60 -15.09
C SER A 408 -1.27 -14.76 -15.90
N ALA A 409 -1.25 -13.42 -15.77
CA ALA A 409 -2.21 -12.54 -16.41
C ALA A 409 -1.57 -11.39 -17.20
N GLN A 410 -2.29 -10.92 -18.22
CA GLN A 410 -1.87 -9.85 -19.11
C GLN A 410 -2.35 -8.46 -18.67
N VAL A 411 -3.45 -8.38 -17.90
CA VAL A 411 -4.02 -7.14 -17.36
C VAL A 411 -4.39 -7.33 -15.89
N LEU A 412 -4.14 -6.32 -15.05
CA LEU A 412 -4.65 -6.31 -13.68
C LEU A 412 -6.10 -5.80 -13.66
N LEU A 413 -6.97 -6.50 -12.95
CA LEU A 413 -8.34 -6.07 -12.68
C LEU A 413 -8.51 -5.84 -11.18
N THR A 414 -9.00 -4.67 -10.80
CA THR A 414 -9.49 -4.47 -9.44
C THR A 414 -10.93 -3.97 -9.44
N ILE A 415 -11.80 -4.74 -8.81
CA ILE A 415 -13.18 -4.35 -8.53
C ILE A 415 -13.30 -4.05 -7.05
N SER A 416 -13.87 -2.90 -6.69
CA SER A 416 -13.90 -2.46 -5.29
C SER A 416 -15.16 -1.69 -4.94
N ASN A 417 -15.50 -1.67 -3.66
CA ASN A 417 -16.52 -0.79 -3.09
C ASN A 417 -15.88 0.14 -2.05
N ASP A 418 -15.23 1.21 -2.50
CA ASP A 418 -14.60 2.21 -1.62
C ASP A 418 -15.62 3.05 -0.82
N ALA A 419 -16.93 2.84 -0.99
CA ALA A 419 -17.95 3.55 -0.22
C ALA A 419 -17.73 3.42 1.30
N TRP A 420 -17.13 2.30 1.75
CA TRP A 420 -16.77 2.06 3.15
C TRP A 420 -15.81 3.10 3.74
N PHE A 421 -15.04 3.80 2.91
CA PHE A 421 -14.11 4.85 3.36
C PHE A 421 -14.72 6.25 3.37
N GLY A 422 -15.95 6.41 2.84
CA GLY A 422 -16.66 7.67 2.68
C GLY A 422 -15.91 8.74 1.89
N ASP A 423 -16.36 9.99 2.01
CA ASP A 423 -15.67 11.16 1.44
C ASP A 423 -14.46 11.55 2.30
N SER A 424 -13.39 10.76 2.16
CA SER A 424 -12.15 10.91 2.91
C SER A 424 -10.93 10.72 2.02
N ILE A 425 -9.73 10.76 2.62
CA ILE A 425 -8.48 10.48 1.91
C ILE A 425 -8.27 8.97 1.63
N GLY A 426 -9.07 8.08 2.24
CA GLY A 426 -8.93 6.63 2.13
C GLY A 426 -8.96 6.10 0.68
N PRO A 427 -10.02 6.39 -0.12
CA PRO A 427 -10.10 5.95 -1.52
C PRO A 427 -8.95 6.49 -2.38
N LEU A 428 -8.48 7.70 -2.08
CA LEU A 428 -7.40 8.37 -2.83
C LEU A 428 -6.04 7.69 -2.54
N GLN A 429 -5.77 7.36 -1.28
CA GLN A 429 -4.61 6.55 -0.91
C GLN A 429 -4.70 5.13 -1.50
N HIS A 430 -5.88 4.52 -1.49
CA HIS A 430 -6.11 3.20 -2.08
C HIS A 430 -5.79 3.20 -3.58
N MET A 431 -6.21 4.25 -4.30
CA MET A 431 -5.87 4.44 -5.71
C MET A 431 -4.35 4.58 -5.93
N GLN A 432 -3.65 5.35 -5.09
CA GLN A 432 -2.19 5.50 -5.18
C GLN A 432 -1.46 4.16 -5.00
N ILE A 433 -1.95 3.31 -4.09
CA ILE A 433 -1.42 1.95 -3.92
C ILE A 433 -1.68 1.11 -5.18
N ALA A 434 -2.87 1.22 -5.77
CA ALA A 434 -3.24 0.51 -6.99
C ALA A 434 -2.36 0.94 -8.19
N GLN A 435 -2.06 2.23 -8.33
CA GLN A 435 -1.09 2.73 -9.31
C GLN A 435 0.29 2.08 -9.14
N MET A 436 0.74 1.94 -7.90
CA MET A 436 2.03 1.30 -7.61
C MET A 436 2.03 -0.17 -8.07
N ARG A 437 0.90 -0.88 -7.97
CA ARG A 437 0.80 -2.27 -8.47
C ARG A 437 0.99 -2.37 -9.98
N ALA A 438 0.40 -1.45 -10.73
CA ALA A 438 0.58 -1.36 -12.19
C ALA A 438 2.05 -1.12 -12.55
N LEU A 439 2.70 -0.17 -11.87
CA LEU A 439 4.11 0.15 -12.06
C LEU A 439 5.03 -1.02 -11.70
N GLU A 440 4.80 -1.67 -10.55
CA GLU A 440 5.65 -2.78 -10.08
C GLU A 440 5.58 -4.02 -10.98
N THR A 441 4.47 -4.22 -11.69
CA THR A 441 4.24 -5.41 -12.53
C THR A 441 4.35 -5.13 -14.02
N GLY A 442 4.43 -3.85 -14.43
CA GLY A 442 4.41 -3.46 -15.84
C GLY A 442 3.14 -3.94 -16.54
N ARG A 443 1.99 -3.86 -15.86
CA ARG A 443 0.67 -4.24 -16.39
C ARG A 443 -0.26 -3.03 -16.42
N TYR A 444 -1.14 -2.97 -17.42
CA TYR A 444 -2.31 -2.10 -17.30
C TYR A 444 -3.15 -2.54 -16.09
N LEU A 445 -3.73 -1.57 -15.39
CA LEU A 445 -4.70 -1.82 -14.33
C LEU A 445 -6.03 -1.17 -14.70
N VAL A 446 -7.09 -1.99 -14.66
CA VAL A 446 -8.47 -1.54 -14.78
C VAL A 446 -9.11 -1.58 -13.40
N ARG A 447 -9.48 -0.41 -12.89
CA ARG A 447 -10.12 -0.25 -11.57
C ARG A 447 -11.56 0.20 -11.72
N SER A 448 -12.51 -0.66 -11.37
CA SER A 448 -13.95 -0.34 -11.34
C SER A 448 -14.44 -0.26 -9.90
N THR A 449 -15.08 0.85 -9.54
CA THR A 449 -15.60 1.08 -8.19
C THR A 449 -17.07 1.53 -8.20
N ASN A 450 -17.79 1.30 -7.10
CA ASN A 450 -19.19 1.72 -6.98
C ASN A 450 -19.35 3.25 -6.87
N THR A 451 -18.58 3.88 -5.98
CA THR A 451 -18.60 5.33 -5.70
C THR A 451 -17.21 5.96 -5.63
N GLY A 452 -16.15 5.14 -5.57
CA GLY A 452 -14.78 5.58 -5.37
C GLY A 452 -14.09 6.01 -6.66
N VAL A 453 -12.77 5.88 -6.69
CA VAL A 453 -11.98 6.22 -7.88
C VAL A 453 -12.04 5.08 -8.89
N THR A 454 -12.88 5.23 -9.91
CA THR A 454 -12.89 4.39 -11.12
C THR A 454 -11.90 4.95 -12.14
N ALA A 455 -10.97 4.12 -12.60
CA ALA A 455 -9.85 4.57 -13.43
C ALA A 455 -9.18 3.45 -14.23
N ILE A 456 -8.45 3.84 -15.27
CA ILE A 456 -7.49 3.00 -15.99
C ILE A 456 -6.09 3.55 -15.72
N VAL A 457 -5.15 2.66 -15.37
CA VAL A 457 -3.74 3.00 -15.11
C VAL A 457 -2.86 2.27 -16.11
N ASP A 458 -1.89 2.97 -16.68
CA ASP A 458 -0.90 2.39 -17.60
C ASP A 458 0.18 1.57 -16.86
N PRO A 459 1.00 0.78 -17.59
CA PRO A 459 2.11 0.01 -17.02
C PRO A 459 3.18 0.83 -16.30
N ARG A 460 3.16 2.16 -16.43
CA ARG A 460 4.07 3.09 -15.75
C ARG A 460 3.44 3.71 -14.50
N GLY A 461 2.27 3.22 -14.07
CA GLY A 461 1.57 3.69 -12.87
C GLY A 461 0.83 5.02 -13.06
N ARG A 462 0.64 5.50 -14.30
CA ARG A 462 -0.05 6.76 -14.58
C ARG A 462 -1.53 6.52 -14.82
N ILE A 463 -2.37 7.34 -14.22
CA ILE A 463 -3.81 7.33 -14.48
C ILE A 463 -4.06 7.92 -15.86
N VAL A 464 -4.54 7.13 -16.81
CA VAL A 464 -4.84 7.57 -18.19
C VAL A 464 -6.29 7.99 -18.38
N HIS A 465 -7.20 7.36 -17.64
CA HIS A 465 -8.62 7.74 -17.59
C HIS A 465 -9.13 7.64 -16.15
N ARG A 466 -10.03 8.55 -15.75
CA ARG A 466 -10.58 8.61 -14.39
C ARG A 466 -11.99 9.22 -14.39
N LEU A 467 -12.88 8.67 -13.57
CA LEU A 467 -14.16 9.29 -13.23
C LEU A 467 -14.07 10.12 -11.94
N PRO A 468 -14.93 11.15 -11.79
CA PRO A 468 -15.18 11.76 -10.49
C PRO A 468 -15.78 10.74 -9.51
N GLN A 469 -15.48 10.91 -8.22
CA GLN A 469 -16.07 10.10 -7.15
C GLN A 469 -17.51 10.55 -6.91
N PHE A 470 -18.33 9.67 -6.33
CA PHE A 470 -19.70 9.96 -5.90
C PHE A 470 -20.66 10.41 -7.02
N GLU A 471 -20.32 10.13 -8.27
CA GLU A 471 -21.15 10.43 -9.45
C GLU A 471 -21.52 9.15 -10.20
N ARG A 472 -22.72 9.12 -10.79
CA ARG A 472 -23.11 8.03 -11.71
C ARG A 472 -22.53 8.35 -13.09
N ALA A 473 -21.59 7.53 -13.55
CA ALA A 473 -20.95 7.71 -14.85
C ALA A 473 -20.42 6.38 -15.40
N ASN A 474 -20.10 6.39 -16.70
CA ASN A 474 -19.39 5.29 -17.36
C ASN A 474 -18.05 5.80 -17.89
N LEU A 475 -17.04 4.94 -17.88
CA LEU A 475 -15.72 5.23 -18.43
C LEU A 475 -15.43 4.26 -19.57
N THR A 476 -15.06 4.78 -20.73
CA THR A 476 -14.53 3.99 -21.84
C THR A 476 -13.05 4.29 -22.00
N GLY A 477 -12.23 3.28 -22.25
CA GLY A 477 -10.82 3.48 -22.55
C GLY A 477 -10.16 2.24 -23.13
N GLU A 478 -8.92 2.39 -23.55
CA GLU A 478 -8.14 1.33 -24.19
C GLU A 478 -7.12 0.73 -23.21
N VAL A 479 -6.98 -0.60 -23.26
CA VAL A 479 -5.93 -1.34 -22.55
C VAL A 479 -5.22 -2.28 -23.51
N ARG A 480 -3.95 -2.54 -23.24
CA ARG A 480 -3.17 -3.52 -24.01
C ARG A 480 -2.81 -4.68 -23.10
N ALA A 481 -2.95 -5.89 -23.62
CA ALA A 481 -2.39 -7.06 -22.96
C ALA A 481 -0.86 -6.90 -22.89
N MET A 482 -0.28 -7.25 -21.74
CA MET A 482 1.15 -7.09 -21.48
C MET A 482 1.79 -8.45 -21.20
N ARG A 483 2.96 -8.69 -21.76
CA ARG A 483 3.77 -9.89 -21.53
C ARG A 483 5.15 -9.54 -20.98
N GLY A 484 5.77 -10.54 -20.36
CA GLY A 484 7.05 -10.43 -19.68
C GLY A 484 6.85 -10.33 -18.17
N ALA A 485 7.95 -10.24 -17.44
CA ALA A 485 7.94 -10.14 -15.99
C ALA A 485 8.96 -9.11 -15.52
N THR A 486 8.56 -8.29 -14.56
CA THR A 486 9.51 -7.41 -13.87
C THR A 486 10.39 -8.24 -12.92
N PRO A 487 11.61 -7.78 -12.58
CA PRO A 487 12.43 -8.47 -11.59
C PRO A 487 11.73 -8.68 -10.25
N PHE A 488 10.89 -7.74 -9.83
CA PHE A 488 10.07 -7.86 -8.62
C PHE A 488 9.05 -9.00 -8.72
N MET A 489 8.40 -9.19 -9.87
CA MET A 489 7.46 -10.31 -10.05
C MET A 489 8.15 -11.66 -9.83
N LEU A 490 9.38 -11.81 -10.32
CA LEU A 490 10.14 -13.06 -10.24
C LEU A 490 10.72 -13.29 -8.83
N THR A 491 11.30 -12.26 -8.23
CA THR A 491 12.13 -12.41 -7.01
C THR A 491 11.40 -12.00 -5.73
N GLY A 492 10.26 -11.32 -5.84
CA GLY A 492 9.56 -10.70 -4.72
C GLY A 492 10.44 -9.71 -3.98
N ILE A 493 10.33 -9.72 -2.65
CA ILE A 493 11.10 -8.82 -1.78
C ILE A 493 12.48 -9.37 -1.39
N THR A 494 12.90 -10.50 -1.97
CA THR A 494 14.21 -11.14 -1.69
C THR A 494 15.39 -10.19 -1.93
N PRO A 495 15.43 -9.40 -3.03
CA PRO A 495 16.51 -8.42 -3.23
C PRO A 495 16.54 -7.34 -2.13
N VAL A 496 15.39 -6.96 -1.58
CA VAL A 496 15.31 -5.97 -0.49
C VAL A 496 15.92 -6.54 0.79
N PHE A 497 15.66 -7.82 1.11
CA PHE A 497 16.36 -8.50 2.20
C PHE A 497 17.87 -8.62 1.95
N ALA A 498 18.27 -8.93 0.72
CA ALA A 498 19.68 -9.01 0.32
C ALA A 498 20.41 -7.66 0.44
N LEU A 499 19.69 -6.53 0.46
CA LEU A 499 20.23 -5.22 0.79
C LEU A 499 20.19 -4.93 2.30
N ALA A 500 19.03 -5.12 2.94
CA ALA A 500 18.80 -4.75 4.33
C ALA A 500 19.64 -5.57 5.33
N LEU A 501 19.79 -6.88 5.12
CA LEU A 501 20.53 -7.74 6.04
C LEU A 501 22.03 -7.40 6.08
N PRO A 502 22.75 -7.27 4.95
CA PRO A 502 24.13 -6.79 4.95
C PRO A 502 24.28 -5.40 5.57
N MET A 503 23.33 -4.49 5.36
CA MET A 503 23.35 -3.17 6.01
C MET A 503 23.30 -3.28 7.54
N LEU A 504 22.46 -4.15 8.11
CA LEU A 504 22.40 -4.39 9.56
C LEU A 504 23.66 -5.08 10.11
N VAL A 505 24.22 -6.03 9.36
CA VAL A 505 25.48 -6.69 9.73
C VAL A 505 26.62 -5.68 9.73
N ALA A 506 26.76 -4.89 8.66
CA ALA A 506 27.76 -3.84 8.55
C ALA A 506 27.58 -2.79 9.67
N ALA A 507 26.35 -2.35 9.94
CA ALA A 507 26.04 -1.45 11.05
C ALA A 507 26.53 -2.00 12.39
N SER A 508 26.35 -3.31 12.63
CA SER A 508 26.78 -4.00 13.84
C SER A 508 28.30 -4.13 13.95
N LEU A 509 29.00 -4.36 12.84
CA LEU A 509 30.47 -4.39 12.80
C LEU A 509 31.06 -3.01 13.08
N PHE A 510 30.53 -1.96 12.45
CA PHE A 510 30.97 -0.58 12.68
C PHE A 510 30.64 -0.07 14.08
N ARG A 511 29.61 -0.61 14.73
CA ARG A 511 29.33 -0.35 16.15
C ARG A 511 30.49 -0.79 17.06
N ARG A 512 31.06 -1.97 16.80
CA ARG A 512 32.03 -2.66 17.69
C ARG A 512 33.47 -2.12 17.59
N ARG A 513 33.86 -1.47 16.48
CA ARG A 513 35.24 -0.98 16.30
C ARG A 513 35.57 0.17 17.26
N ARG A 514 36.25 -0.03 18.39
CA ARG A 514 36.77 1.10 19.20
C ARG A 514 37.64 2.01 18.32
N PRO A 515 37.64 3.35 18.51
CA PRO A 515 38.70 4.17 17.94
C PRO A 515 40.02 3.55 18.41
N ALA A 516 40.94 3.24 17.51
CA ALA A 516 42.29 2.85 17.91
C ALA A 516 42.80 3.96 18.82
N ALA A 517 43.08 3.63 20.08
CA ALA A 517 43.68 4.58 21.00
C ALA A 517 44.93 5.11 20.30
N ALA A 518 45.01 6.43 20.11
CA ALA A 518 46.25 7.07 19.71
C ALA A 518 47.31 6.56 20.69
N LYS A 519 48.31 5.83 20.19
CA LYS A 519 49.48 5.45 21.01
C LYS A 519 50.01 6.75 21.59
N ALA A 520 49.87 6.93 22.90
CA ALA A 520 50.54 8.01 23.60
C ALA A 520 52.04 7.88 23.27
N PRO A 521 52.74 8.98 22.95
CA PRO A 521 54.18 8.91 22.79
C PRO A 521 54.76 8.40 24.12
N LEU A 522 55.53 7.31 24.05
CA LEU A 522 56.36 6.85 25.16
C LEU A 522 57.20 8.04 25.59
N ALA A 523 56.95 8.52 26.81
CA ALA A 523 57.82 9.49 27.46
C ALA A 523 59.20 8.83 27.58
N GLY A 524 60.14 9.32 26.79
CA GLY A 524 61.55 8.99 26.92
C GLY A 524 62.13 9.67 28.15
N GLU A 525 63.01 8.93 28.82
CA GLU A 525 64.18 9.39 29.59
C GLU A 525 63.94 10.32 30.78
N ILE A 526 64.02 9.75 31.99
CA ILE A 526 64.93 10.27 33.02
C ILE A 526 65.52 9.06 33.76
N SER A 527 66.81 8.81 33.58
CA SER A 527 67.65 8.03 34.49
C SER A 527 68.80 8.92 34.93
N ASP A 528 68.82 9.26 36.22
CA ASP A 528 70.00 9.75 36.93
C ASP A 528 70.98 8.60 37.21
#